data_AF-A0A427YXL9-F1
#
_entry.id   AF-A0A427YXL9-F1
#
_cell.length_a   1.000
_cell.length_b   1.000
_cell.length_c   1.000
_cell.angle_alpha   90.00
_cell.angle_beta   90.00
_cell.angle_gamma   90.00
#
_symmetry.space_group_name_H-M   'P 1'
#
loop_
_entity.id
_entity.type
_entity.pdbx_description
1 polymer ?
#
loop_
_entity_poly.entity_id
_entity_poly.type
_entity_poly.pdbx_seq_one_letter_code
_entity_poly.pdbx_strand_id
1 'polypeptide(L)'
;MGGVGQIFRIQWLALLGAICLYLTYHHPKYPLDYLNAITPNRLHWLWSDGHASGPWWGNVDPPLLPGLRAAPWAGAWEIPNLRPPDGGYQGGGSASGSDIDAEHPALVMLHIFSMPSQTSRRRRDLIRRYSPLLSVPPEYRHLVELKFVLGHPQMRRNETEDEWGWDAEATLAQEQDVHGDLLRLDGLHRGENMNEGKSWEWLRHVGREGGRKAWWVLKCDDDTVPILPNLLPWLTTLDPTRPTYFGNPHLHPKYHMYYFEGMLYGFSWGVVSAAAVSFVQSQRPTNPSAGQDSRDGRRLAVGDPDGRAGG
;
A
#
# COMPACT_ATOMS: atom_id res chain seq x y z
N MET A 1 -54.09 -1.22 25.11
CA MET A 1 -52.86 -0.41 24.93
C MET A 1 -52.06 -0.91 23.73
N GLY A 2 -52.51 -0.65 22.48
CA GLY A 2 -51.85 -1.17 21.26
C GLY A 2 -51.67 -0.17 20.11
N GLY A 3 -52.14 1.08 20.23
CA GLY A 3 -52.17 2.04 19.11
C GLY A 3 -50.91 2.90 18.94
N VAL A 4 -50.15 3.16 20.01
CA VAL A 4 -49.04 4.14 19.97
C VAL A 4 -47.81 3.59 19.24
N GLY A 5 -47.59 2.26 19.27
CA GLY A 5 -46.44 1.63 18.62
C GLY A 5 -46.56 1.54 17.08
N GLN A 6 -47.78 1.52 16.53
CA GLN A 6 -47.98 1.41 15.08
C GLN A 6 -47.75 2.75 14.36
N ILE A 7 -48.19 3.86 14.96
CA ILE A 7 -48.01 5.21 14.38
C ILE A 7 -46.52 5.57 14.30
N PHE A 8 -45.75 5.25 15.34
CA PHE A 8 -44.31 5.48 15.36
C PHE A 8 -43.57 4.69 14.26
N ARG A 9 -43.96 3.43 14.00
CA ARG A 9 -43.32 2.62 12.96
C ARG A 9 -43.55 3.16 11.55
N ILE A 10 -44.76 3.66 11.26
CA ILE A 10 -45.10 4.19 9.94
C ILE A 10 -44.33 5.49 9.64
N GLN A 11 -44.20 6.38 10.63
CA GLN A 11 -43.44 7.62 10.48
C GLN A 11 -41.94 7.38 10.26
N TRP A 12 -41.36 6.38 10.93
CA TRP A 12 -39.96 5.99 10.73
C TRP A 12 -39.70 5.41 9.35
N LEU A 13 -40.61 4.58 8.81
CA LEU A 13 -40.46 4.01 7.47
C LEU A 13 -40.60 5.07 6.37
N ALA A 14 -41.50 6.04 6.55
CA ALA A 14 -41.63 7.17 5.62
C ALA A 14 -40.38 8.05 5.59
N LEU A 15 -39.79 8.33 6.77
CA LEU A 15 -38.55 9.09 6.88
C LEU A 15 -37.36 8.36 6.24
N LEU A 16 -37.21 7.05 6.49
CA LEU A 16 -36.21 6.20 5.85
C LEU A 16 -36.38 6.20 4.32
N GLY A 17 -37.61 6.07 3.83
CA GLY A 17 -37.92 6.13 2.40
C GLY A 17 -37.49 7.46 1.76
N ALA A 18 -37.76 8.59 2.42
CA ALA A 18 -37.36 9.91 1.94
C ALA A 18 -35.84 10.09 1.92
N ILE A 19 -35.13 9.61 2.95
CA ILE A 19 -33.66 9.64 3.02
C ILE A 19 -33.05 8.78 1.91
N CYS A 20 -33.57 7.56 1.70
CA CYS A 20 -33.13 6.69 0.60
C CYS A 20 -33.28 7.39 -0.76
N LEU A 21 -34.45 7.97 -1.02
CA LEU A 21 -34.75 8.66 -2.29
C LEU A 21 -33.80 9.84 -2.53
N TYR A 22 -33.58 10.66 -1.50
CA TYR A 22 -32.65 11.77 -1.54
C TYR A 22 -31.21 11.33 -1.86
N LEU A 23 -30.73 10.28 -1.19
CA LEU A 23 -29.39 9.74 -1.39
C LEU A 23 -29.23 9.13 -2.79
N THR A 24 -30.21 8.38 -3.30
CA THR A 24 -30.20 7.87 -4.69
C THR A 24 -30.19 8.97 -5.73
N TYR A 25 -30.88 10.09 -5.47
CA TYR A 25 -30.97 11.20 -6.42
C TYR A 25 -29.69 12.05 -6.45
N HIS A 26 -29.12 12.37 -5.28
CA HIS A 26 -27.96 13.26 -5.18
C HIS A 26 -26.60 12.54 -5.19
N HIS A 27 -26.56 11.25 -4.82
CA HIS A 27 -25.34 10.46 -4.76
C HIS A 27 -25.51 9.11 -5.51
N PRO A 28 -25.76 9.14 -6.83
CA PRO A 28 -26.15 7.95 -7.60
C PRO A 28 -25.09 6.84 -7.62
N LYS A 29 -23.82 7.17 -7.35
CA LYS A 29 -22.74 6.17 -7.32
C LYS A 29 -22.74 5.31 -6.05
N TYR A 30 -23.17 5.83 -4.90
CA TYR A 30 -23.00 5.17 -3.59
C TYR A 30 -24.17 5.39 -2.60
N PRO A 31 -25.44 5.34 -3.02
CA PRO A 31 -26.55 5.66 -2.11
C PRO A 31 -26.67 4.66 -0.94
N LEU A 32 -26.17 3.44 -1.13
CA LEU A 32 -26.21 2.35 -0.16
C LEU A 32 -25.11 2.45 0.91
N ASP A 33 -23.95 3.04 0.58
CA ASP A 33 -22.86 3.23 1.53
C ASP A 33 -23.23 4.27 2.59
N TYR A 34 -23.97 5.31 2.19
CA TYR A 34 -24.53 6.28 3.12
C TYR A 34 -25.56 5.64 4.06
N LEU A 35 -26.45 4.79 3.56
CA LEU A 35 -27.44 4.09 4.39
C LEU A 35 -26.79 3.15 5.42
N ASN A 36 -25.68 2.52 5.06
CA ASN A 36 -24.86 1.72 5.98
C ASN A 36 -24.25 2.57 7.11
N ALA A 37 -23.85 3.82 6.83
CA ALA A 37 -23.33 4.73 7.86
C ALA A 37 -24.41 5.17 8.87
N ILE A 38 -25.67 5.28 8.46
CA ILE A 38 -26.79 5.75 9.32
C ILE A 38 -27.50 4.61 10.06
N THR A 39 -27.33 3.35 9.63
CA THR A 39 -27.94 2.19 10.29
C THR A 39 -26.93 1.06 10.54
N PRO A 40 -25.86 1.31 11.34
CA PRO A 40 -24.88 0.26 11.61
C PRO A 40 -25.57 -0.93 12.28
N ASN A 41 -25.39 -2.12 11.71
CA ASN A 41 -25.67 -3.43 12.32
C ASN A 41 -27.10 -4.01 12.30
N ARG A 42 -28.12 -3.43 11.64
CA ARG A 42 -29.48 -4.04 11.65
C ARG A 42 -30.02 -4.60 10.32
N LEU A 43 -29.56 -4.10 9.17
CA LEU A 43 -30.08 -4.54 7.86
C LEU A 43 -29.07 -5.30 6.98
N HIS A 44 -27.81 -5.37 7.41
CA HIS A 44 -26.71 -5.97 6.63
C HIS A 44 -26.88 -7.48 6.34
N TRP A 45 -27.61 -8.23 7.18
CA TRP A 45 -27.81 -9.67 6.98
C TRP A 45 -28.89 -9.99 5.93
N LEU A 46 -29.81 -9.05 5.67
CA LEU A 46 -30.93 -9.28 4.78
C LEU A 46 -30.51 -9.17 3.31
N TRP A 47 -29.53 -8.30 2.99
CA TRP A 47 -29.26 -7.84 1.62
C TRP A 47 -27.81 -8.07 1.17
N SER A 48 -27.05 -8.97 1.81
CA SER A 48 -25.83 -9.46 1.17
C SER A 48 -26.24 -10.40 0.03
N ASP A 49 -26.43 -9.84 -1.15
CA ASP A 49 -26.64 -10.60 -2.37
C ASP A 49 -25.55 -11.66 -2.48
N GLY A 50 -25.99 -12.88 -2.75
CA GLY A 50 -25.19 -14.11 -2.78
C GLY A 50 -24.21 -14.15 -3.95
N HIS A 51 -23.39 -13.12 -4.12
CA HIS A 51 -22.19 -13.13 -4.92
C HIS A 51 -21.15 -14.03 -4.23
N ALA A 52 -21.30 -15.34 -4.47
CA ALA A 52 -20.30 -16.39 -4.40
C ALA A 52 -19.15 -16.11 -3.42
N SER A 53 -19.48 -16.20 -2.14
CA SER A 53 -18.54 -16.39 -1.05
C SER A 53 -17.73 -17.66 -1.29
N GLY A 54 -16.48 -17.50 -1.75
CA GLY A 54 -15.46 -18.53 -1.56
C GLY A 54 -15.31 -18.92 -0.07
N PRO A 55 -14.69 -20.06 0.27
CA PRO A 55 -14.74 -20.65 1.60
C PRO A 55 -14.01 -19.89 2.73
N TRP A 56 -13.48 -18.69 2.47
CA TRP A 56 -12.58 -17.97 3.40
C TRP A 56 -13.07 -16.57 3.80
N TRP A 57 -14.37 -16.29 3.66
CA TRP A 57 -14.94 -14.98 3.98
C TRP A 57 -15.78 -15.05 5.28
N GLY A 58 -15.11 -15.06 6.43
CA GLY A 58 -15.71 -15.11 7.77
C GLY A 58 -14.68 -14.78 8.86
N ASN A 59 -15.11 -14.75 10.13
CA ASN A 59 -14.32 -14.48 11.36
C ASN A 59 -13.17 -15.48 11.64
N VAL A 60 -12.49 -15.94 10.60
CA VAL A 60 -11.40 -16.89 10.65
C VAL A 60 -10.15 -16.14 10.23
N ASP A 61 -9.14 -16.17 11.09
CA ASP A 61 -7.84 -15.57 10.77
C ASP A 61 -7.35 -16.07 9.40
N PRO A 62 -6.74 -15.20 8.57
CA PRO A 62 -6.19 -15.64 7.30
C PRO A 62 -5.21 -16.80 7.53
N PRO A 63 -5.20 -17.82 6.66
CA PRO A 63 -4.34 -18.97 6.84
C PRO A 63 -2.87 -18.53 6.89
N LEU A 64 -2.15 -18.98 7.93
CA LEU A 64 -0.72 -18.75 8.10
C LEU A 64 0.03 -19.22 6.85
N LEU A 65 0.76 -18.32 6.19
CA LEU A 65 1.58 -18.68 5.04
C LEU A 65 2.81 -19.46 5.50
N PRO A 66 2.99 -20.73 5.08
CA PRO A 66 4.11 -21.55 5.54
C PRO A 66 5.47 -20.91 5.26
N GLY A 67 5.61 -20.25 4.11
CA GLY A 67 6.84 -19.55 3.73
C GLY A 67 7.19 -18.38 4.65
N LEU A 68 6.20 -17.63 5.13
CA LEU A 68 6.43 -16.51 6.05
C LEU A 68 6.74 -17.02 7.47
N ARG A 69 6.08 -18.09 7.90
CA ARG A 69 6.38 -18.76 9.17
C ARG A 69 7.78 -19.35 9.23
N ALA A 70 8.30 -19.81 8.08
CA ALA A 70 9.64 -20.36 7.95
C ALA A 70 10.73 -19.29 7.77
N ALA A 71 10.36 -18.04 7.51
CA ALA A 71 11.31 -16.94 7.37
C ALA A 71 11.92 -16.56 8.73
N PRO A 72 13.14 -15.98 8.76
CA PRO A 72 13.69 -15.39 9.97
C PRO A 72 12.71 -14.39 10.59
N TRP A 73 12.57 -14.45 11.92
CA TRP A 73 11.69 -13.55 12.66
C TRP A 73 11.99 -12.09 12.33
N ALA A 74 10.95 -11.30 12.07
CA ALA A 74 11.11 -9.89 11.71
C ALA A 74 11.92 -9.08 12.74
N GLY A 75 11.81 -9.41 14.04
CA GLY A 75 12.59 -8.73 15.08
C GLY A 75 14.03 -9.22 15.24
N ALA A 76 14.45 -10.26 14.50
CA ALA A 76 15.81 -10.78 14.54
C ALA A 76 16.76 -10.09 13.54
N TRP A 77 16.22 -9.24 12.66
CA TRP A 77 17.00 -8.51 11.67
C TRP A 77 17.72 -7.32 12.30
N GLU A 78 18.99 -7.14 11.96
CA GLU A 78 19.74 -5.97 12.40
C GLU A 78 19.20 -4.70 11.75
N ILE A 79 18.90 -3.71 12.59
CA ILE A 79 18.53 -2.38 12.13
C ILE A 79 19.81 -1.61 11.80
N PRO A 80 19.93 -1.06 10.60
CA PRO A 80 21.15 -0.39 10.18
C PRO A 80 21.36 0.92 10.96
N ASN A 81 22.59 1.24 11.33
CA ASN A 81 22.90 2.53 11.95
C ASN A 81 22.81 3.66 10.92
N LEU A 82 22.02 4.69 11.20
CA LEU A 82 21.96 5.89 10.38
C LEU A 82 23.26 6.68 10.54
N ARG A 83 23.90 7.02 9.43
CA ARG A 83 25.14 7.81 9.40
C ARG A 83 25.14 8.76 8.21
N PRO A 84 25.71 9.97 8.36
CA PRO A 84 25.84 10.89 7.25
C PRO A 84 26.76 10.30 6.15
N PRO A 85 26.65 10.79 4.90
CA PRO A 85 27.58 10.46 3.83
C PRO A 85 29.00 10.91 4.15
N ASP A 86 29.98 10.07 3.83
CA ASP A 86 31.39 10.44 3.96
C ASP A 86 31.69 11.61 3.00
N GLY A 87 32.12 12.74 3.54
CA GLY A 87 32.37 13.98 2.78
C GLY A 87 31.27 15.05 2.82
N GLY A 88 30.16 14.79 3.54
CA GLY A 88 29.07 15.74 3.74
C GLY A 88 28.09 15.80 2.56
N TYR A 89 26.79 15.89 2.86
CA TYR A 89 25.76 15.93 1.84
C TYR A 89 25.57 17.37 1.31
N GLN A 90 26.08 17.66 0.11
CA GLN A 90 25.87 18.94 -0.56
C GLN A 90 24.56 18.94 -1.37
N GLY A 91 23.42 18.85 -0.68
CA GLY A 91 22.08 19.39 -1.00
C GLY A 91 21.49 19.44 -2.42
N GLY A 92 22.12 18.93 -3.47
CA GLY A 92 21.80 19.29 -4.85
C GLY A 92 22.21 18.22 -5.85
N GLY A 93 21.35 17.20 -6.00
CA GLY A 93 21.45 16.23 -7.08
C GLY A 93 20.67 14.98 -6.72
N SER A 94 19.81 14.53 -7.63
CA SER A 94 19.48 13.10 -7.72
C SER A 94 20.81 12.37 -7.83
N ALA A 95 21.33 11.89 -6.70
CA ALA A 95 22.49 11.02 -6.70
C ALA A 95 22.07 9.79 -7.50
N SER A 96 22.76 9.51 -8.61
CA SER A 96 22.62 8.27 -9.35
C SER A 96 22.92 7.12 -8.40
N GLY A 97 21.83 6.50 -7.92
CA GLY A 97 21.77 5.67 -6.72
C GLY A 97 22.15 4.21 -6.95
N SER A 98 23.45 3.91 -7.01
CA SER A 98 23.91 2.52 -6.82
C SER A 98 24.96 2.42 -5.72
N ASP A 99 26.03 3.22 -5.76
CA ASP A 99 27.13 3.06 -4.78
C ASP A 99 26.87 3.79 -3.45
N ILE A 100 26.27 5.00 -3.46
CA ILE A 100 25.96 5.74 -2.22
C ILE A 100 24.80 5.08 -1.45
N ASP A 101 23.83 4.50 -2.17
CA ASP A 101 22.63 3.88 -1.61
C ASP A 101 22.96 2.57 -0.87
N ALA A 102 23.98 1.84 -1.29
CA ALA A 102 24.40 0.60 -0.62
C ALA A 102 25.10 0.85 0.72
N GLU A 103 25.84 1.97 0.85
CA GLU A 103 26.67 2.26 2.02
C GLU A 103 26.00 3.15 3.09
N HIS A 104 24.93 3.87 2.73
CA HIS A 104 24.22 4.80 3.62
C HIS A 104 22.76 4.44 3.82
N PRO A 105 22.42 3.79 4.95
CA PRO A 105 21.05 3.41 5.27
C PRO A 105 20.08 4.61 5.31
N ALA A 106 18.84 4.38 4.88
CA ALA A 106 17.77 5.37 4.95
C ALA A 106 17.06 5.33 6.31
N LEU A 107 16.59 6.48 6.81
CA LEU A 107 15.54 6.50 7.83
C LEU A 107 14.23 6.01 7.20
N VAL A 108 13.88 6.54 6.02
CA VAL A 108 12.64 6.21 5.31
C VAL A 108 12.91 5.94 3.84
N MET A 109 12.41 4.82 3.35
CA MET A 109 12.16 4.61 1.93
C MET A 109 10.71 4.96 1.61
N LEU A 110 10.50 6.04 0.87
CA LEU A 110 9.21 6.44 0.34
C LEU A 110 9.11 5.97 -1.11
N HIS A 111 8.43 4.85 -1.31
CA HIS A 111 8.25 4.27 -2.63
C HIS A 111 6.84 4.53 -3.15
N ILE A 112 6.77 5.27 -4.27
CA ILE A 112 5.52 5.75 -4.86
C ILE A 112 5.13 4.81 -5.99
N PHE A 113 4.04 4.07 -5.84
CA PHE A 113 3.53 3.17 -6.86
C PHE A 113 2.94 3.99 -8.01
N SER A 114 3.50 3.79 -9.20
CA SER A 114 3.10 4.50 -10.42
C SER A 114 3.04 3.54 -11.59
N MET A 115 2.52 3.98 -12.74
CA MET A 115 2.40 3.15 -13.95
C MET A 115 3.30 3.68 -15.08
N PRO A 116 3.78 2.82 -15.99
CA PRO A 116 4.46 3.21 -17.22
C PRO A 116 3.46 3.74 -18.26
N SER A 117 2.69 4.76 -17.91
CA SER A 117 1.75 5.46 -18.80
C SER A 117 2.04 6.97 -18.81
N GLN A 118 1.63 7.65 -19.89
CA GLN A 118 1.79 9.09 -20.01
C GLN A 118 1.10 9.86 -18.87
N THR A 119 -0.10 9.43 -18.45
CA THR A 119 -0.84 10.06 -17.35
C THR A 119 -0.09 9.94 -16.03
N SER A 120 0.45 8.76 -15.75
CA SER A 120 1.23 8.52 -14.53
C SER A 120 2.57 9.25 -14.56
N ARG A 121 3.23 9.34 -15.73
CA ARG A 121 4.43 10.16 -15.91
C ARG A 121 4.19 11.63 -15.54
N ARG A 122 3.07 12.22 -15.97
CA ARG A 122 2.70 13.59 -15.58
C ARG A 122 2.54 13.74 -14.07
N ARG A 123 2.02 12.71 -13.38
CA ARG A 123 1.94 12.71 -11.90
C ARG A 123 3.32 12.65 -11.28
N ARG A 124 4.21 11.78 -11.77
CA ARG A 124 5.62 11.72 -11.32
C ARG A 124 6.32 13.05 -11.51
N ASP A 125 6.15 13.71 -12.66
CA ASP A 125 6.73 15.03 -12.93
C ASP A 125 6.18 16.11 -11.99
N LEU A 126 4.88 16.05 -11.66
CA LEU A 126 4.27 16.94 -10.68
C LEU A 126 4.85 16.70 -9.28
N ILE A 127 5.00 15.43 -8.88
CA ILE A 127 5.62 15.06 -7.60
C ILE A 127 7.07 15.51 -7.57
N ARG A 128 7.87 15.32 -8.63
CA ARG A 128 9.25 15.82 -8.71
C ARG A 128 9.32 17.34 -8.53
N ARG A 129 8.42 18.07 -9.20
CA ARG A 129 8.33 19.55 -9.12
C ARG A 129 8.00 20.03 -7.72
N TYR A 130 7.11 19.34 -7.02
CA TYR A 130 6.67 19.66 -5.65
C TYR A 130 7.14 18.60 -4.66
N SER A 131 8.40 18.16 -4.81
CA SER A 131 8.92 16.99 -4.10
C SER A 131 8.68 17.09 -2.59
N PRO A 132 8.17 16.01 -1.94
CA PRO A 132 8.08 15.95 -0.49
C PRO A 132 9.41 16.24 0.19
N LEU A 133 10.54 15.94 -0.45
CA LEU A 133 11.89 16.21 0.06
C LEU A 133 12.20 17.69 0.22
N LEU A 134 11.46 18.60 -0.45
CA LEU A 134 11.62 20.04 -0.26
C LEU A 134 11.30 20.47 1.17
N SER A 135 10.47 19.70 1.88
CA SER A 135 10.13 19.92 3.30
C SER A 135 11.17 19.37 4.28
N VAL A 136 12.16 18.63 3.79
CA VAL A 136 13.27 18.08 4.60
C VAL A 136 14.50 18.98 4.41
N PRO A 137 15.17 19.40 5.50
CA PRO A 137 16.38 20.21 5.40
C PRO A 137 17.43 19.48 4.53
N PRO A 138 18.16 20.19 3.63
CA PRO A 138 19.06 19.58 2.66
C PRO A 138 20.01 18.56 3.27
N GLU A 139 20.63 18.88 4.40
CA GLU A 139 21.57 18.04 5.13
C GLU A 139 21.00 16.69 5.59
N TYR A 140 19.67 16.55 5.70
CA TYR A 140 18.99 15.32 6.11
C TYR A 140 18.27 14.59 4.96
N ARG A 141 18.22 15.17 3.75
CA ARG A 141 17.51 14.54 2.62
C ARG A 141 18.08 13.18 2.26
N HIS A 142 19.37 12.95 2.49
CA HIS A 142 20.00 11.65 2.30
C HIS A 142 19.35 10.54 3.14
N LEU A 143 18.67 10.85 4.25
CA LEU A 143 17.96 9.87 5.08
C LEU A 143 16.61 9.44 4.50
N VAL A 144 16.14 10.09 3.42
CA VAL A 144 14.87 9.77 2.77
C VAL A 144 15.13 9.36 1.32
N GLU A 145 14.86 8.10 1.01
CA GLU A 145 14.80 7.63 -0.37
C GLU A 145 13.42 7.94 -0.95
N LEU A 146 13.37 8.50 -2.15
CA LEU A 146 12.14 8.66 -2.92
C LEU A 146 12.34 8.01 -4.28
N LYS A 147 11.58 6.93 -4.55
CA LYS A 147 11.58 6.26 -5.85
C LYS A 147 10.16 5.97 -6.32
N PHE A 148 9.96 5.98 -7.62
CA PHE A 148 8.73 5.54 -8.26
C PHE A 148 8.83 4.06 -8.61
N VAL A 149 7.85 3.25 -8.22
CA VAL A 149 7.86 1.80 -8.45
C VAL A 149 7.00 1.46 -9.66
N LEU A 150 7.63 0.85 -10.67
CA LEU A 150 6.99 0.50 -11.95
C LEU A 150 7.36 -0.92 -12.35
N GLY A 151 6.42 -1.62 -12.97
CA GLY A 151 6.67 -2.80 -13.79
C GLY A 151 7.10 -2.45 -15.20
N HIS A 152 7.10 -3.46 -16.07
CA HIS A 152 7.28 -3.29 -17.50
C HIS A 152 5.97 -2.97 -18.21
N PRO A 153 5.93 -2.12 -19.24
CA PRO A 153 4.75 -1.98 -20.08
C PRO A 153 4.28 -3.35 -20.57
N GLN A 154 2.98 -3.61 -20.55
CA GLN A 154 2.46 -4.89 -21.02
C GLN A 154 2.67 -5.03 -22.53
N MET A 155 3.13 -6.21 -22.99
CA MET A 155 3.21 -6.49 -24.42
C MET A 155 1.80 -6.55 -25.01
N ARG A 156 1.51 -5.62 -25.93
CA ARG A 156 0.26 -5.50 -26.69
C ARG A 156 -0.16 -6.86 -27.24
N ARG A 157 -1.38 -7.32 -26.92
CA ARG A 157 -1.98 -8.47 -27.62
C ARG A 157 -2.84 -8.07 -28.80
N ASN A 158 -3.44 -6.87 -28.79
CA ASN A 158 -4.26 -6.32 -29.87
C ASN A 158 -4.12 -4.79 -29.97
N GLU A 159 -4.22 -4.24 -31.19
CA GLU A 159 -4.04 -2.81 -31.51
C GLU A 159 -5.13 -1.88 -30.94
N THR A 160 -6.22 -2.41 -30.39
CA THR A 160 -7.35 -1.63 -29.86
C THR A 160 -7.25 -1.29 -28.36
N GLU A 161 -6.23 -1.79 -27.65
CA GLU A 161 -5.99 -1.52 -26.21
C GLU A 161 -5.11 -0.27 -25.98
N ASP A 162 -5.44 0.85 -26.66
CA ASP A 162 -4.83 2.17 -26.39
C ASP A 162 -5.39 2.85 -25.12
N GLU A 163 -6.26 2.15 -24.37
CA GLU A 163 -7.02 2.72 -23.25
C GLU A 163 -6.13 3.27 -22.12
N TRP A 164 -4.90 2.78 -21.96
CA TRP A 164 -4.00 3.19 -20.87
C TRP A 164 -2.80 4.03 -21.30
N GLY A 165 -2.58 4.23 -22.61
CA GLY A 165 -1.49 5.07 -23.12
C GLY A 165 -0.10 4.70 -22.57
N TRP A 166 0.27 3.42 -22.68
CA TRP A 166 1.55 2.90 -22.17
C TRP A 166 2.74 3.56 -22.85
N ASP A 167 3.73 3.99 -22.05
CA ASP A 167 5.00 4.47 -22.56
C ASP A 167 5.86 3.29 -23.05
N ALA A 168 6.67 3.54 -24.08
CA ALA A 168 7.66 2.58 -24.53
C ALA A 168 8.81 2.45 -23.52
N GLU A 169 9.47 1.28 -23.50
CA GLU A 169 10.63 1.06 -22.63
C GLU A 169 11.75 2.08 -22.85
N ALA A 170 11.97 2.51 -24.09
CA ALA A 170 12.95 3.56 -24.40
C ALA A 170 12.63 4.89 -23.71
N THR A 171 11.35 5.25 -23.58
CA THR A 171 10.90 6.48 -22.91
C THR A 171 11.06 6.38 -21.39
N LEU A 172 10.94 5.18 -20.82
CA LEU A 172 11.21 4.93 -19.40
C LEU A 172 12.70 4.88 -19.10
N ALA A 173 13.51 4.32 -19.99
CA ALA A 173 14.97 4.35 -19.89
C ALA A 173 15.48 5.80 -19.89
N GLN A 174 14.98 6.62 -20.82
CA GLN A 174 15.30 8.05 -20.85
C GLN A 174 14.87 8.76 -19.56
N GLU A 175 13.68 8.45 -19.02
CA GLU A 175 13.22 9.02 -17.75
C GLU A 175 14.15 8.64 -16.59
N GLN A 176 14.56 7.37 -16.54
CA GLN A 176 15.52 6.87 -15.56
C GLN A 176 16.89 7.56 -15.69
N ASP A 177 17.37 7.75 -16.92
CA ASP A 177 18.66 8.42 -17.18
C ASP A 177 18.64 9.89 -16.70
N VAL A 178 17.50 10.56 -16.86
CA VAL A 178 17.34 11.97 -16.47
C VAL A 178 17.15 12.14 -14.96
N HIS A 179 16.37 11.27 -14.32
CA HIS A 179 15.92 11.48 -12.94
C HIS A 179 16.53 10.54 -11.91
N GLY A 180 16.94 9.33 -12.32
CA GLY A 180 17.55 8.34 -11.45
C GLY A 180 16.62 7.72 -10.40
N ASP A 181 15.30 7.96 -10.50
CA ASP A 181 14.33 7.73 -9.42
C ASP A 181 13.28 6.65 -9.73
N LEU A 182 13.46 5.83 -10.78
CA LEU A 182 12.59 4.70 -11.08
C LEU A 182 13.17 3.40 -10.51
N LEU A 183 12.33 2.67 -9.78
CA LEU A 183 12.55 1.29 -9.34
C LEU A 183 11.72 0.38 -10.25
N ARG A 184 12.41 -0.39 -11.10
CA ARG A 184 11.81 -1.31 -12.07
C ARG A 184 11.67 -2.71 -11.46
N LEU A 185 10.48 -3.29 -11.57
CA LEU A 185 10.16 -4.63 -11.08
C LEU A 185 10.08 -5.64 -12.23
N ASP A 186 11.05 -6.54 -12.30
CA ASP A 186 11.14 -7.56 -13.36
C ASP A 186 10.21 -8.78 -13.13
N GLY A 187 9.88 -9.07 -11.87
CA GLY A 187 9.17 -10.30 -11.46
C GLY A 187 7.65 -10.28 -11.63
N LEU A 188 7.07 -9.25 -12.29
CA LEU A 188 5.62 -9.10 -12.39
C LEU A 188 5.03 -9.95 -13.52
N HIS A 189 3.95 -10.66 -13.21
CA HIS A 189 3.24 -11.47 -14.19
C HIS A 189 2.61 -10.57 -15.27
N ARG A 190 3.06 -10.76 -16.53
CA ARG A 190 2.65 -10.00 -17.73
C ARG A 190 3.03 -8.51 -17.71
N GLY A 191 4.03 -8.12 -16.92
CA GLY A 191 4.46 -6.73 -16.80
C GLY A 191 3.71 -5.98 -15.69
N GLU A 192 3.56 -4.67 -15.85
CA GLU A 192 2.93 -3.77 -14.90
C GLU A 192 1.55 -4.28 -14.51
N ASN A 193 1.34 -4.39 -13.21
CA ASN A 193 0.10 -4.90 -12.68
C ASN A 193 -0.09 -4.44 -11.23
N MET A 194 -0.93 -3.42 -11.05
CA MET A 194 -1.22 -2.89 -9.72
C MET A 194 -1.91 -3.93 -8.80
N ASN A 195 -2.68 -4.86 -9.37
CA ASN A 195 -3.60 -5.72 -8.62
C ASN A 195 -3.12 -7.16 -8.42
N GLU A 196 -2.03 -7.57 -9.06
CA GLU A 196 -1.53 -8.95 -8.97
C GLU A 196 -0.03 -9.02 -8.69
N GLY A 197 0.33 -8.73 -7.45
CA GLY A 197 1.63 -9.06 -6.89
C GLY A 197 2.68 -7.97 -6.93
N LYS A 198 2.35 -6.75 -7.37
CA LYS A 198 3.29 -5.62 -7.38
C LYS A 198 3.87 -5.31 -6.00
N SER A 199 3.04 -5.20 -4.98
CA SER A 199 3.51 -4.97 -3.61
C SER A 199 4.41 -6.08 -3.11
N TRP A 200 4.09 -7.33 -3.44
CA TRP A 200 4.88 -8.47 -3.02
C TRP A 200 6.25 -8.52 -3.71
N GLU A 201 6.28 -8.26 -5.02
CA GLU A 201 7.53 -8.19 -5.76
C GLU A 201 8.36 -6.96 -5.37
N TRP A 202 7.70 -5.85 -5.05
CA TRP A 202 8.34 -4.68 -4.46
C TRP A 202 8.98 -5.00 -3.11
N LEU A 203 8.26 -5.64 -2.18
CA LEU A 203 8.83 -6.07 -0.90
C LEU A 203 10.01 -7.01 -1.09
N ARG A 204 9.92 -7.96 -2.03
CA ARG A 204 11.04 -8.84 -2.41
C ARG A 204 12.23 -8.06 -2.96
N HIS A 205 11.99 -7.10 -3.85
CA HIS A 205 13.04 -6.28 -4.43
C HIS A 205 13.76 -5.47 -3.34
N VAL A 206 12.99 -4.79 -2.48
CA VAL A 206 13.55 -3.93 -1.42
C VAL A 206 14.25 -4.73 -0.33
N GLY A 207 13.68 -5.86 0.10
CA GLY A 207 14.21 -6.64 1.22
C GLY A 207 15.27 -7.69 0.84
N ARG A 208 15.58 -7.88 -0.45
CA ARG A 208 16.69 -8.77 -0.88
C ARG A 208 18.04 -8.15 -0.56
N GLU A 209 19.01 -9.01 -0.26
CA GLU A 209 20.41 -8.64 -0.08
C GLU A 209 20.93 -7.93 -1.35
N GLY A 210 21.11 -6.61 -1.28
CA GLY A 210 21.48 -5.75 -2.41
C GLY A 210 20.66 -4.47 -2.51
N GLY A 211 19.47 -4.43 -1.92
CA GLY A 211 18.73 -3.18 -1.71
C GLY A 211 19.38 -2.30 -0.64
N ARG A 212 19.19 -0.99 -0.74
CA ARG A 212 19.51 -0.06 0.34
C ARG A 212 18.79 -0.51 1.61
N LYS A 213 19.45 -0.43 2.76
CA LYS A 213 18.80 -0.74 4.05
C LYS A 213 18.06 0.49 4.57
N ALA A 214 16.96 0.29 5.27
CA ALA A 214 16.20 1.37 5.89
C ALA A 214 15.80 1.07 7.33
N TRP A 215 15.25 2.04 8.05
CA TRP A 215 14.44 1.76 9.26
C TRP A 215 13.00 1.48 8.87
N TRP A 216 12.46 2.32 7.98
CA TRP A 216 11.07 2.28 7.55
C TRP A 216 10.95 2.21 6.04
N VAL A 217 10.06 1.35 5.55
CA VAL A 217 9.76 1.22 4.12
C VAL A 217 8.27 1.48 3.91
N LEU A 218 7.96 2.50 3.12
CA LEU A 218 6.62 3.01 2.92
C LEU A 218 6.22 2.90 1.46
N LYS A 219 4.97 2.53 1.24
CA LYS A 219 4.29 2.60 -0.05
C LYS A 219 3.32 3.76 0.00
N CYS A 220 3.26 4.57 -1.06
CA CYS A 220 2.08 5.36 -1.37
C CYS A 220 1.74 5.29 -2.86
N ASP A 221 0.54 5.73 -3.25
CA ASP A 221 0.15 5.83 -4.66
C ASP A 221 0.60 7.17 -5.28
N ASP A 222 0.70 7.24 -6.60
CA ASP A 222 1.13 8.45 -7.33
C ASP A 222 0.10 9.59 -7.38
N ASP A 223 -1.05 9.39 -6.74
CA ASP A 223 -2.06 10.39 -6.43
C ASP A 223 -2.14 10.71 -4.93
N THR A 224 -1.20 10.20 -4.13
CA THR A 224 -1.07 10.45 -2.69
C THR A 224 0.18 11.30 -2.39
N VAL A 225 0.04 12.34 -1.57
CA VAL A 225 1.17 13.19 -1.14
C VAL A 225 1.40 13.02 0.36
N PRO A 226 2.49 12.35 0.78
CA PRO A 226 2.84 12.24 2.20
C PRO A 226 3.39 13.56 2.74
N ILE A 227 2.89 13.96 3.91
CA ILE A 227 3.36 15.17 4.62
C ILE A 227 4.55 14.78 5.51
N LEU A 228 5.75 14.76 4.93
CA LEU A 228 6.99 14.35 5.63
C LEU A 228 7.24 15.09 6.96
N PRO A 229 6.95 16.40 7.12
CA PRO A 229 7.16 17.08 8.39
C PRO A 229 6.31 16.53 9.55
N ASN A 230 5.19 15.88 9.25
CA ASN A 230 4.37 15.21 10.27
C ASN A 230 4.78 13.75 10.44
N LEU A 231 5.11 13.09 9.33
CA LEU A 231 5.42 11.66 9.29
C LEU A 231 6.77 11.35 9.93
N LEU A 232 7.83 12.10 9.62
CA LEU A 232 9.19 11.80 10.09
C LEU A 232 9.33 11.90 11.61
N PRO A 233 8.84 12.95 12.31
CA PRO A 233 8.90 12.99 13.76
C PRO A 233 8.17 11.81 14.42
N TRP A 234 6.98 11.46 13.91
CA TRP A 234 6.24 10.31 14.42
C TRP A 234 7.02 9.00 14.26
N LEU A 235 7.58 8.73 13.09
CA LEU A 235 8.40 7.53 12.85
C LEU A 235 9.61 7.46 13.78
N THR A 236 10.22 8.58 14.16
CA THR A 236 11.36 8.59 15.11
C THR A 236 10.97 8.29 16.56
N THR A 237 9.67 8.31 16.90
CA THR A 237 9.18 7.90 18.22
C THR A 237 8.95 6.39 18.34
N LEU A 238 8.91 5.69 17.20
CA LEU A 238 8.71 4.24 17.15
C LEU A 238 10.04 3.50 17.24
N ASP A 239 10.02 2.30 17.80
CA ASP A 239 11.19 1.41 17.83
C ASP A 239 11.28 0.61 16.51
N PRO A 240 12.27 0.87 15.64
CA PRO A 240 12.40 0.19 14.35
C PRO A 240 12.76 -1.29 14.47
N THR A 241 13.23 -1.75 15.64
CA THR A 241 13.54 -3.17 15.89
C THR A 241 12.28 -4.01 16.11
N ARG A 242 11.15 -3.35 16.43
CA ARG A 242 9.87 -4.02 16.62
C ARG A 242 9.18 -4.25 15.27
N PRO A 243 8.71 -5.47 14.99
CA PRO A 243 7.89 -5.74 13.81
C PRO A 243 6.67 -4.84 13.80
N THR A 244 6.59 -3.96 12.80
CA THR A 244 5.57 -2.93 12.73
C THR A 244 5.03 -2.88 11.31
N TYR A 245 3.71 -2.88 11.18
CA TYR A 245 2.97 -2.58 9.97
C TYR A 245 1.95 -1.52 10.33
N PHE A 246 1.97 -0.38 9.63
CA PHE A 246 1.10 0.76 9.93
C PHE A 246 0.53 1.36 8.64
N GLY A 247 -0.60 2.05 8.75
CA GLY A 247 -1.26 2.70 7.64
C GLY A 247 -2.68 3.12 8.02
N ASN A 248 -3.46 3.56 7.04
CA ASN A 248 -4.87 3.85 7.29
C ASN A 248 -5.69 2.56 7.15
N PRO A 249 -6.34 2.07 8.23
CA PRO A 249 -7.23 0.92 8.10
C PRO A 249 -8.40 1.31 7.22
N HIS A 250 -8.57 0.60 6.11
CA HIS A 250 -9.81 0.71 5.39
C HIS A 250 -10.90 0.16 6.30
N LEU A 251 -11.93 0.96 6.59
CA LEU A 251 -13.04 0.60 7.48
C LEU A 251 -13.98 -0.42 6.82
N HIS A 252 -13.42 -1.44 6.15
CA HIS A 252 -14.21 -2.53 5.62
C HIS A 252 -14.70 -3.40 6.79
N PRO A 253 -16.02 -3.58 6.95
CA PRO A 253 -16.60 -4.26 8.11
C PRO A 253 -16.04 -5.66 8.38
N LYS A 254 -15.52 -6.33 7.34
CA LYS A 254 -15.05 -7.71 7.39
C LYS A 254 -13.54 -7.92 7.51
N TYR A 255 -12.71 -6.91 7.23
CA TYR A 255 -11.25 -7.13 7.07
C TYR A 255 -10.35 -6.03 7.64
N HIS A 256 -10.91 -5.05 8.35
CA HIS A 256 -10.21 -3.89 8.91
C HIS A 256 -9.01 -4.23 9.81
N MET A 257 -8.93 -5.46 10.33
CA MET A 257 -7.87 -5.89 11.25
C MET A 257 -6.58 -6.33 10.56
N TYR A 258 -6.60 -6.61 9.26
CA TYR A 258 -5.49 -7.33 8.62
C TYR A 258 -4.79 -6.57 7.49
N TYR A 259 -5.30 -5.44 7.01
CA TYR A 259 -4.62 -4.70 5.94
C TYR A 259 -4.92 -3.19 5.91
N PHE A 260 -4.00 -2.44 5.34
CA PHE A 260 -4.14 -1.01 5.04
C PHE A 260 -4.25 -0.82 3.53
N GLU A 261 -5.17 0.04 3.07
CA GLU A 261 -5.45 0.24 1.64
C GLU A 261 -5.49 1.72 1.23
N GLY A 262 -5.19 1.95 -0.05
CA GLY A 262 -5.69 3.08 -0.84
C GLY A 262 -5.02 4.43 -0.63
N MET A 263 -3.95 4.51 0.16
CA MET A 263 -3.15 5.73 0.34
C MET A 263 -1.70 5.39 0.69
N LEU A 264 -1.36 5.43 1.98
CA LEU A 264 -0.03 5.20 2.51
C LEU A 264 -0.06 4.12 3.59
N TYR A 265 0.88 3.20 3.49
CA TYR A 265 1.20 2.27 4.57
C TYR A 265 2.71 2.03 4.60
N GLY A 266 3.21 1.51 5.72
CA GLY A 266 4.62 1.24 5.88
C GLY A 266 4.92 0.11 6.84
N PHE A 267 6.18 -0.33 6.77
CA PHE A 267 6.70 -1.47 7.51
C PHE A 267 8.00 -1.08 8.20
N SER A 268 8.30 -1.70 9.34
CA SER A 268 9.68 -1.75 9.81
C SER A 268 10.52 -2.64 8.90
N TRP A 269 11.82 -2.34 8.81
CA TRP A 269 12.76 -3.06 7.96
C TRP A 269 12.72 -4.58 8.13
N GLY A 270 12.68 -5.05 9.38
CA GLY A 270 12.63 -6.47 9.69
C GLY A 270 11.41 -7.19 9.11
N VAL A 271 10.26 -6.51 8.99
CA VAL A 271 9.07 -7.06 8.32
C VAL A 271 9.31 -7.21 6.82
N VAL A 272 9.93 -6.21 6.18
CA VAL A 272 10.27 -6.25 4.75
C VAL A 272 11.28 -7.36 4.46
N SER A 273 12.34 -7.47 5.27
CA SER A 273 13.37 -8.50 5.11
C SER A 273 12.81 -9.91 5.29
N ALA A 274 11.98 -10.13 6.32
CA ALA A 274 11.30 -11.41 6.52
C ALA A 274 10.37 -11.75 5.34
N ALA A 275 9.58 -10.78 4.86
CA ALA A 275 8.72 -10.98 3.70
C ALA A 275 9.51 -11.30 2.42
N ALA A 276 10.65 -10.63 2.20
CA ALA A 276 11.46 -10.79 1.00
C ALA A 276 12.07 -12.19 0.85
N VAL A 277 12.53 -12.78 1.96
CA VAL A 277 13.10 -14.15 1.97
C VAL A 277 12.05 -15.25 2.11
N SER A 278 10.82 -14.88 2.44
CA SER A 278 9.73 -15.85 2.55
C SER A 278 9.37 -16.45 1.19
N PHE A 279 9.36 -17.78 1.12
CA PHE A 279 8.86 -18.49 -0.05
C PHE A 279 7.33 -18.53 -0.02
N VAL A 280 6.71 -17.41 -0.40
CA VAL A 280 5.27 -17.38 -0.68
C VAL A 280 5.11 -17.70 -2.16
N GLN A 281 4.66 -18.92 -2.48
CA GLN A 281 4.17 -19.23 -3.82
C GLN A 281 3.13 -18.17 -4.18
N SER A 282 3.25 -17.59 -5.38
CA SER A 282 2.19 -16.81 -5.98
C SER A 282 1.01 -17.74 -6.22
N GLN A 283 0.22 -18.00 -5.18
CA GLN A 283 -1.04 -18.70 -5.36
C GLN A 283 -1.85 -17.87 -6.34
N ARG A 284 -2.25 -18.49 -7.46
CA ARG A 284 -3.23 -17.89 -8.37
C ARG A 284 -4.39 -17.41 -7.52
N PRO A 285 -4.85 -16.16 -7.69
CA PRO A 285 -5.95 -15.65 -6.88
C PRO A 285 -7.13 -16.60 -7.03
N THR A 286 -7.57 -17.18 -5.91
CA THR A 286 -8.81 -17.97 -5.85
C THR A 286 -10.03 -17.08 -6.05
N ASN A 287 -9.87 -15.76 -5.98
CA ASN A 287 -10.87 -14.77 -6.35
C ASN A 287 -10.23 -13.49 -6.96
N PRO A 288 -10.47 -13.17 -8.24
CA PRO A 288 -9.88 -12.00 -8.90
C PRO A 288 -10.40 -10.65 -8.37
N SER A 289 -11.48 -10.60 -7.57
CA SER A 289 -12.12 -9.35 -7.15
C SER A 289 -11.50 -8.65 -5.93
N ALA A 290 -10.58 -9.29 -5.20
CA ALA A 290 -9.93 -8.64 -4.06
C ALA A 290 -8.80 -7.71 -4.51
N GLY A 291 -8.81 -6.45 -4.05
CA GLY A 291 -7.72 -5.48 -4.27
C GLY A 291 -6.38 -5.95 -3.68
N GLN A 292 -5.27 -5.45 -4.23
CA GLN A 292 -3.90 -5.87 -3.88
C GLN A 292 -3.57 -5.64 -2.40
N ASP A 293 -3.92 -4.47 -1.87
CA ASP A 293 -3.69 -4.09 -0.47
C ASP A 293 -4.34 -5.10 0.50
N SER A 294 -5.56 -5.53 0.17
CA SER A 294 -6.27 -6.60 0.90
C SER A 294 -5.53 -7.93 0.88
N ARG A 295 -4.82 -8.23 -0.21
CA ARG A 295 -4.02 -9.45 -0.31
C ARG A 295 -2.76 -9.31 0.54
N ASP A 296 -2.04 -8.20 0.47
CA ASP A 296 -0.77 -8.04 1.17
C ASP A 296 -0.91 -8.06 2.68
N GLY A 297 -1.85 -7.32 3.24
CA GLY A 297 -2.05 -7.35 4.69
C GLY A 297 -2.50 -8.73 5.18
N ARG A 298 -3.32 -9.48 4.40
CA ARG A 298 -3.64 -10.89 4.72
C ARG A 298 -2.41 -11.79 4.74
N ARG A 299 -1.38 -11.49 3.94
CA ARG A 299 -0.11 -12.25 3.96
C ARG A 299 0.73 -11.89 5.18
N LEU A 300 0.64 -10.66 5.67
CA LEU A 300 1.49 -10.10 6.73
C LEU A 300 0.88 -10.15 8.14
N ALA A 301 -0.43 -10.38 8.26
CA ALA A 301 -1.19 -10.53 9.51
C ALA A 301 -0.79 -11.74 10.39
N VAL A 302 0.42 -12.26 10.22
CA VAL A 302 0.94 -13.44 10.87
C VAL A 302 2.01 -12.99 11.88
N GLY A 303 1.61 -12.85 13.14
CA GLY A 303 2.50 -12.41 14.22
C GLY A 303 2.32 -13.23 15.50
N ASP A 304 3.45 -13.72 15.98
CA ASP A 304 3.75 -14.36 17.27
C ASP A 304 3.52 -15.90 17.40
N PRO A 305 4.58 -16.74 17.40
CA PRO A 305 4.46 -18.14 17.77
C PRO A 305 4.14 -18.35 19.27
N ASP A 306 4.30 -17.33 20.13
CA ASP A 306 4.21 -17.43 21.58
C ASP A 306 3.01 -16.68 22.20
N GLY A 307 2.09 -16.14 21.38
CA GLY A 307 0.77 -15.69 21.85
C GLY A 307 0.76 -14.57 22.89
N ARG A 308 1.73 -13.63 22.87
CA ARG A 308 1.69 -12.41 23.67
C ARG A 308 1.30 -11.22 22.80
N ALA A 309 0.03 -11.17 22.42
CA ALA A 309 -0.59 -9.93 21.98
C ALA A 309 -0.65 -8.96 23.18
N GLY A 310 0.31 -8.04 23.27
CA GLY A 310 0.21 -6.84 24.09
C GLY A 310 -0.64 -5.81 23.36
N GLY A 311 -1.67 -5.30 24.04
CA GLY A 311 -2.52 -4.20 23.57
C GLY A 311 -1.89 -2.82 23.73
#